data_AF-M1BL26-F1
#
_entry.id   AF-M1BL26-F1
#
_cell.length_a   1.000
_cell.length_b   1.000
_cell.length_c   1.000
_cell.angle_alpha   90.00
_cell.angle_beta   90.00
_cell.angle_gamma   90.00
#
_symmetry.space_group_name_H-M   'P 1'
#
loop_
_entity.id
_entity.type
_entity.pdbx_description
1 polymer ?
#
loop_
_entity_poly.entity_id
_entity_poly.type
_entity_poly.pdbx_seq_one_letter_code
_entity_poly.pdbx_strand_id
1 'polypeptide(L)'
;MAMVDRLSDLSEPILIHILSMLPDGKDVVRSSVLSKRWRFLWRSVPISLDFSFPEDTYLGLPESGELEILDFVNSTHRELLYWGSGQKIRKFNVVVNFSVPERFDKDIDLWVYFATKKANVEDFTLECLSGYKLPQFAFKNSSMRNLNLQYCKLKLEPSVNVNWSNLVSLSVGYVKLTERVMGKILSGCPNLECLLLDFIWGFDRLEISNVKLKKLTINSYETSECDVWLEILAPHIQNLELLGYSSGIRLKNVAALVTAFFRIDFQFDFGEADRSEKNEISCLKELLHSVAHVKNLELSHWCIKVYLYSSLYRIQNIFFLDLEFLMCY
;
A
#
# COMPACT_ATOMS: atom_id res chain seq x y z
N MET A 1 19.96 9.19 -50.21
CA MET A 1 19.14 7.99 -49.92
C MET A 1 18.36 8.27 -48.64
N ALA A 2 17.03 8.23 -48.69
CA ALA A 2 16.22 8.35 -47.48
C ALA A 2 16.51 7.14 -46.58
N MET A 3 16.73 7.40 -45.28
CA MET A 3 16.89 6.34 -44.28
C MET A 3 15.65 5.44 -44.33
N VAL A 4 15.84 4.13 -44.50
CA VAL A 4 14.74 3.17 -44.48
C VAL A 4 14.12 3.19 -43.08
N ASP A 5 12.83 3.53 -43.00
CA ASP A 5 12.07 3.50 -41.75
C ASP A 5 11.76 2.04 -41.36
N ARG A 6 12.75 1.39 -40.75
CA ARG A 6 12.66 0.00 -40.29
C ARG A 6 11.67 -0.20 -39.15
N LEU A 7 11.24 0.88 -38.48
CA LEU A 7 10.25 0.82 -37.43
C LEU A 7 8.84 0.67 -38.02
N SER A 8 8.56 1.31 -39.16
CA SER A 8 7.28 1.15 -39.87
C SER A 8 7.04 -0.25 -40.44
N ASP A 9 8.06 -1.10 -40.52
CA ASP A 9 7.95 -2.50 -40.96
C ASP A 9 7.50 -3.47 -39.85
N LEU A 10 7.52 -3.04 -38.58
CA LEU A 10 7.11 -3.86 -37.44
C LEU A 10 5.57 -3.99 -37.36
N SER A 11 5.09 -5.16 -36.91
CA SER A 11 3.65 -5.39 -36.69
C SER A 11 3.05 -4.44 -35.64
N GLU A 12 1.78 -4.08 -35.77
CA GLU A 12 1.10 -3.18 -34.83
C GLU A 12 1.21 -3.61 -33.35
N PRO A 13 1.07 -4.90 -32.98
CA PRO A 13 1.26 -5.32 -31.59
C PRO A 13 2.65 -4.99 -31.03
N ILE A 14 3.70 -5.10 -31.86
CA ILE A 14 5.07 -4.75 -31.45
C ILE A 14 5.19 -3.24 -31.28
N LEU A 15 4.60 -2.45 -32.18
CA LEU A 15 4.62 -0.99 -32.07
C LEU A 15 3.87 -0.49 -30.82
N ILE A 16 2.70 -1.07 -30.53
CA ILE A 16 1.95 -0.78 -29.30
C ILE A 16 2.78 -1.16 -28.06
N HIS A 17 3.48 -2.31 -28.11
CA HIS A 17 4.36 -2.71 -27.03
C HIS A 17 5.51 -1.72 -26.83
N ILE A 18 6.20 -1.29 -27.90
CA ILE A 18 7.26 -0.28 -27.84
C ILE A 18 6.73 1.03 -27.24
N LEU A 19 5.56 1.50 -27.70
CA LEU A 19 4.93 2.70 -27.15
C LEU A 19 4.56 2.55 -25.67
N SER A 20 4.13 1.36 -25.24
CA SER A 20 3.82 1.08 -23.83
C SER A 20 5.03 1.12 -22.91
N MET A 21 6.26 1.09 -23.46
CA MET A 21 7.49 1.24 -22.70
C MET A 21 7.91 2.71 -22.53
N LEU A 22 7.23 3.66 -23.19
CA LEU A 22 7.51 5.08 -22.99
C LEU A 22 7.02 5.51 -21.59
N PRO A 23 7.80 6.32 -20.86
CA PRO A 23 7.49 6.68 -19.48
C PRO A 23 6.30 7.62 -19.35
N ASP A 24 6.02 8.45 -20.36
CA ASP A 24 4.95 9.45 -20.34
C ASP A 24 3.95 9.23 -21.48
N GLY A 25 2.66 9.24 -21.15
CA GLY A 25 1.56 9.21 -22.13
C GLY A 25 1.61 10.36 -23.15
N LYS A 26 2.17 11.52 -22.79
CA LYS A 26 2.39 12.64 -23.72
C LYS A 26 3.38 12.26 -24.82
N ASP A 27 4.43 11.51 -24.50
CA ASP A 27 5.40 11.03 -25.49
C ASP A 27 4.79 9.95 -26.39
N VAL A 28 3.93 9.10 -25.82
CA VAL A 28 3.12 8.16 -26.60
C VAL A 28 2.25 8.90 -27.63
N VAL A 29 1.57 9.99 -27.23
CA VAL A 29 0.78 10.80 -28.16
C VAL A 29 1.66 11.53 -29.18
N ARG A 30 2.83 12.04 -28.78
CA ARG A 30 3.79 12.69 -29.70
C ARG A 30 4.26 11.75 -30.80
N SER A 31 4.32 10.44 -30.56
CA SER A 31 4.64 9.47 -31.62
C SER A 31 3.67 9.53 -32.82
N SER A 32 2.46 10.08 -32.63
CA SER A 32 1.44 10.21 -33.69
C SER A 32 1.89 11.08 -34.87
N VAL A 33 2.90 11.94 -34.70
CA VAL A 33 3.42 12.79 -35.79
C VAL A 33 4.55 12.12 -36.58
N LEU A 34 5.07 10.97 -36.14
CA LEU A 34 6.20 10.29 -36.79
C LEU A 34 5.85 9.79 -38.19
N SER A 35 4.68 9.18 -38.36
CA SER A 35 4.16 8.77 -39.67
C SER A 35 2.67 8.48 -39.64
N LYS A 36 2.05 8.28 -40.82
CA LYS A 36 0.64 7.87 -40.91
C LYS A 36 0.33 6.59 -40.13
N ARG A 37 1.30 5.68 -40.02
CA ARG A 37 1.15 4.40 -39.29
C ARG A 37 1.03 4.63 -37.78
N TRP A 38 1.76 5.60 -37.23
CA TRP A 38 1.78 5.89 -35.79
C TRP A 38 0.64 6.76 -35.32
N ARG A 39 -0.04 7.47 -36.24
CA ARG A 39 -1.06 8.48 -35.97
C ARG A 39 -2.12 8.07 -34.94
N PHE A 40 -2.51 6.79 -34.94
CA PHE A 40 -3.58 6.27 -34.07
C PHE A 40 -3.13 5.17 -33.10
N LEU A 41 -1.87 4.71 -33.16
CA LEU A 41 -1.40 3.60 -32.31
C LEU A 41 -1.46 3.94 -30.83
N TRP A 42 -1.22 5.21 -30.47
CA TRP A 42 -1.34 5.70 -29.11
C TRP A 42 -2.72 5.40 -28.49
N ARG A 43 -3.79 5.26 -29.29
CA ARG A 43 -5.14 4.94 -28.80
C ARG A 43 -5.28 3.51 -28.27
N SER A 44 -4.40 2.61 -28.70
CA SER A 44 -4.38 1.20 -28.27
C SER A 44 -3.36 0.95 -27.16
N VAL A 45 -2.59 1.97 -26.77
CA VAL A 45 -1.60 1.87 -25.69
C VAL A 45 -2.32 2.12 -24.35
N PRO A 46 -2.22 1.21 -23.38
CA PRO A 46 -2.69 1.46 -22.02
C PRO A 46 -1.86 2.59 -21.39
N ILE A 47 -2.54 3.64 -20.91
CA ILE A 47 -1.86 4.83 -20.38
C ILE A 47 -1.84 4.81 -18.85
N SER A 48 -0.75 5.33 -18.30
CA SER A 48 -0.60 5.65 -16.88
C SER A 48 -0.71 7.17 -16.71
N LEU A 49 -1.56 7.61 -15.80
CA LEU A 49 -1.67 9.00 -15.41
C LEU A 49 -1.15 9.16 -13.98
N ASP A 50 -0.12 9.97 -13.81
CA ASP A 50 0.51 10.23 -12.52
C ASP A 50 0.44 11.74 -12.23
N PHE A 51 -0.34 12.10 -11.22
CA PHE A 51 -0.50 13.47 -10.74
C PHE A 51 0.09 13.56 -9.33
N SER A 52 1.15 14.33 -9.16
CA SER A 52 1.78 14.53 -7.86
C SER A 52 1.93 16.02 -7.59
N PHE A 53 1.42 16.47 -6.45
CA PHE A 53 1.67 17.80 -5.93
C PHE A 53 2.80 17.73 -4.89
N PRO A 54 3.92 18.47 -5.05
CA PRO A 54 5.11 18.32 -4.20
C PRO A 54 4.86 18.64 -2.72
N GLU A 55 5.47 17.86 -1.84
CA GLU A 55 5.38 17.99 -0.38
C GLU A 55 6.13 19.23 0.15
N ASP A 56 7.22 19.64 -0.53
CA ASP A 56 8.14 20.69 -0.09
C ASP A 56 7.65 22.13 -0.33
N THR A 57 6.47 22.30 -0.92
CA THR A 57 5.96 23.62 -1.33
C THR A 57 5.54 24.51 -0.14
N TYR A 58 5.59 23.96 1.08
CA TYR A 58 5.22 24.63 2.33
C TYR A 58 6.36 25.33 3.07
N LEU A 59 7.48 25.62 2.41
CA LEU A 59 8.51 26.51 2.93
C LEU A 59 8.06 27.99 2.91
N GLY A 60 7.06 28.33 3.73
CA GLY A 60 7.06 29.60 4.44
C GLY A 60 6.12 30.74 4.01
N LEU A 61 5.20 30.59 3.04
CA LEU A 61 4.22 31.66 2.74
C LEU A 61 2.80 31.09 2.44
N PRO A 62 1.76 31.47 3.23
CA PRO A 62 0.41 30.93 3.09
C PRO A 62 -0.29 31.29 1.77
N GLU A 63 0.07 32.41 1.14
CA GLU A 63 -0.66 32.94 -0.02
C GLU A 63 -0.14 32.43 -1.37
N SER A 64 1.13 32.02 -1.47
CA SER A 64 1.72 31.53 -2.73
C SER A 64 1.31 30.11 -3.07
N GLY A 65 1.08 29.25 -2.06
CA GLY A 65 0.71 27.85 -2.28
C GLY A 65 -0.72 27.66 -2.81
N GLU A 66 -1.66 28.57 -2.53
CA GLU A 66 -3.06 28.38 -2.95
C GLU A 66 -3.24 28.45 -4.47
N LEU A 67 -2.55 29.38 -5.13
CA LEU A 67 -2.62 29.53 -6.59
C LEU A 67 -2.02 28.31 -7.29
N GLU A 68 -0.91 27.79 -6.78
CA GLU A 68 -0.25 26.59 -7.32
C GLU A 68 -1.12 25.33 -7.17
N ILE A 69 -1.79 25.17 -6.01
CA ILE A 69 -2.77 24.10 -5.81
C ILE A 69 -3.93 24.22 -6.81
N LEU A 70 -4.47 25.43 -6.98
CA LEU A 70 -5.58 25.65 -7.91
C LEU A 70 -5.16 25.39 -9.36
N ASP A 71 -3.95 25.80 -9.75
CA ASP A 71 -3.37 25.53 -11.06
C ASP A 71 -3.16 24.02 -11.28
N PHE A 72 -2.69 23.31 -10.26
CA PHE A 72 -2.57 21.85 -10.28
C PHE A 72 -3.94 21.17 -10.45
N VAL A 73 -4.94 21.57 -9.67
CA VAL A 73 -6.32 21.04 -9.77
C VAL A 73 -6.89 21.29 -11.16
N ASN A 74 -6.78 22.53 -11.66
CA ASN A 74 -7.24 22.90 -13.00
C ASN A 74 -6.49 22.14 -14.09
N SER A 75 -5.18 21.95 -13.95
CA SER A 75 -4.38 21.17 -14.88
C SER A 75 -4.83 19.71 -14.90
N THR A 76 -5.02 19.11 -13.72
CA THR A 76 -5.54 17.75 -13.56
C THR A 76 -6.89 17.62 -14.25
N HIS A 77 -7.85 18.52 -13.98
CA HIS A 77 -9.15 18.51 -14.66
C HIS A 77 -9.06 18.57 -16.19
N ARG A 78 -8.19 19.42 -16.74
CA ARG A 78 -7.97 19.48 -18.19
C ARG A 78 -7.46 18.15 -18.74
N GLU A 79 -6.53 17.50 -18.05
CA GLU A 79 -6.03 16.19 -18.45
C GLU A 79 -7.11 15.11 -18.34
N LEU A 80 -7.92 15.08 -17.27
CA LEU A 80 -9.03 14.12 -17.15
C LEU A 80 -10.08 14.29 -18.25
N LEU A 81 -10.34 15.53 -18.68
CA LEU A 81 -11.24 15.80 -19.81
C LEU A 81 -10.64 15.28 -21.12
N TYR A 82 -9.35 15.54 -21.35
CA TYR A 82 -8.63 15.06 -22.54
C TYR A 82 -8.66 13.54 -22.63
N TRP A 83 -8.26 12.85 -21.56
CA TRP A 83 -8.18 11.39 -21.52
C TRP A 83 -9.54 10.69 -21.37
N GLY A 84 -10.55 11.39 -20.89
CA GLY A 84 -11.89 10.87 -20.67
C GLY A 84 -12.68 10.50 -21.93
N SER A 85 -12.10 10.67 -23.12
CA SER A 85 -12.74 10.42 -24.42
C SER A 85 -12.23 9.12 -25.08
N GLY A 86 -12.54 7.98 -24.47
CA GLY A 86 -12.44 6.67 -25.13
C GLY A 86 -11.08 5.96 -25.06
N GLN A 87 -10.19 6.36 -24.15
CA GLN A 87 -8.87 5.75 -23.98
C GLN A 87 -8.86 4.69 -22.87
N LYS A 88 -8.09 3.60 -23.05
CA LYS A 88 -7.84 2.63 -21.97
C LYS A 88 -6.75 3.19 -21.03
N ILE A 89 -7.17 3.69 -19.87
CA ILE A 89 -6.25 4.07 -18.78
C ILE A 89 -6.07 2.84 -17.89
N ARG A 90 -4.83 2.41 -17.72
CA ARG A 90 -4.50 1.25 -16.89
C ARG A 90 -4.20 1.67 -15.46
N LYS A 91 -3.40 2.72 -15.29
CA LYS A 91 -2.94 3.21 -14.00
C LYS A 91 -3.34 4.67 -13.79
N PHE A 92 -3.80 4.98 -12.60
CA PHE A 92 -4.12 6.33 -12.18
C PHE A 92 -3.60 6.56 -10.77
N ASN A 93 -2.71 7.53 -10.63
CA ASN A 93 -2.05 7.84 -9.38
C ASN A 93 -2.24 9.32 -9.07
N VAL A 94 -2.68 9.60 -7.85
CA VAL A 94 -2.82 10.95 -7.34
C VAL A 94 -2.17 11.02 -5.96
N VAL A 95 -1.17 11.87 -5.85
CA VAL A 95 -0.50 12.20 -4.59
C VAL A 95 -0.69 13.69 -4.34
N VAL A 96 -1.38 14.04 -3.27
CA VAL A 96 -1.69 15.42 -2.92
C VAL A 96 -1.48 15.70 -1.45
N ASN A 97 -0.95 16.89 -1.18
CA ASN A 97 -0.86 17.46 0.15
C ASN A 97 -1.52 18.84 0.10
N PHE A 98 -2.70 18.97 0.72
CA PHE A 98 -3.46 20.23 0.75
C PHE A 98 -3.57 20.73 2.18
N SER A 99 -3.16 21.98 2.45
CA SER A 99 -3.28 22.57 3.79
C SER A 99 -4.73 22.60 4.32
N VAL A 100 -5.71 22.67 3.42
CA VAL A 100 -7.14 22.66 3.75
C VAL A 100 -7.86 21.61 2.88
N PRO A 101 -7.89 20.33 3.29
CA PRO A 101 -8.41 19.21 2.50
C PRO A 101 -9.86 19.41 2.06
N GLU A 102 -10.70 19.86 2.99
CA GLU A 102 -12.15 19.94 2.83
C GLU A 102 -12.57 20.85 1.66
N ARG A 103 -11.71 21.80 1.27
CA ARG A 103 -11.94 22.70 0.13
C ARG A 103 -11.90 21.96 -1.20
N PHE A 104 -11.07 20.92 -1.32
CA PHE A 104 -10.82 20.18 -2.55
C PHE A 104 -11.43 18.78 -2.54
N ASP A 105 -12.19 18.41 -1.49
CA ASP A 105 -12.86 17.11 -1.38
C ASP A 105 -13.69 16.77 -2.63
N LYS A 106 -14.37 17.76 -3.23
CA LYS A 106 -15.16 17.57 -4.45
C LYS A 106 -14.31 17.31 -5.69
N ASP A 107 -13.13 17.91 -5.75
CA ASP A 107 -12.19 17.71 -6.85
C ASP A 107 -11.57 16.32 -6.74
N ILE A 108 -11.17 15.91 -5.53
CA ILE A 108 -10.69 14.55 -5.25
C ILE A 108 -11.81 13.52 -5.52
N ASP A 109 -13.06 13.78 -5.12
CA ASP A 109 -14.21 12.94 -5.45
C ASP A 109 -14.35 12.76 -6.96
N LEU A 110 -14.14 13.82 -7.74
CA LEU A 110 -14.17 13.77 -9.20
C LEU A 110 -13.02 12.91 -9.76
N TRP A 111 -11.83 12.98 -9.18
CA TRP A 111 -10.69 12.15 -9.57
C TRP A 111 -10.92 10.67 -9.24
N VAL A 112 -11.45 10.38 -8.04
CA VAL A 112 -11.85 9.03 -7.63
C VAL A 112 -12.96 8.50 -8.53
N TYR A 113 -13.96 9.32 -8.85
CA TYR A 113 -15.03 8.95 -9.77
C TYR A 113 -14.49 8.66 -11.17
N PHE A 114 -13.59 9.50 -11.67
CA PHE A 114 -12.93 9.29 -12.94
C PHE A 114 -12.21 7.94 -12.97
N ALA A 115 -11.34 7.65 -11.98
CA ALA A 115 -10.59 6.40 -11.91
C ALA A 115 -11.51 5.18 -11.80
N THR A 116 -12.52 5.23 -10.91
CA THR A 116 -13.32 4.07 -10.52
C THR A 116 -14.56 3.81 -11.37
N LYS A 117 -15.08 4.81 -12.10
CA LYS A 117 -16.32 4.68 -12.88
C LYS A 117 -16.14 4.99 -14.36
N LYS A 118 -15.36 6.03 -14.69
CA LYS A 118 -15.20 6.49 -16.08
C LYS A 118 -14.08 5.73 -16.80
N ALA A 119 -12.90 5.70 -16.20
CA ALA A 119 -11.71 5.05 -16.73
C ALA A 119 -11.65 3.55 -16.39
N ASN A 120 -12.24 3.14 -15.25
CA ASN A 120 -12.22 1.76 -14.76
C ASN A 120 -10.80 1.17 -14.71
N VAL A 121 -9.91 1.90 -14.04
CA VAL A 121 -8.49 1.58 -14.00
C VAL A 121 -8.21 0.25 -13.29
N GLU A 122 -7.10 -0.38 -13.68
CA GLU A 122 -6.60 -1.61 -13.06
C GLU A 122 -5.74 -1.28 -11.82
N ASP A 123 -4.97 -0.19 -11.89
CA ASP A 123 -4.07 0.25 -10.83
C ASP A 123 -4.48 1.64 -10.34
N PHE A 124 -4.91 1.77 -9.10
CA PHE A 124 -5.32 3.04 -8.51
C PHE A 124 -4.51 3.34 -7.25
N THR A 125 -3.91 4.53 -7.21
CA THR A 125 -3.23 5.06 -6.02
C THR A 125 -3.81 6.42 -5.68
N LEU A 126 -4.21 6.57 -4.41
CA LEU A 126 -4.63 7.83 -3.84
C LEU A 126 -3.90 8.03 -2.53
N GLU A 127 -3.09 9.08 -2.49
CA GLU A 127 -2.39 9.54 -1.31
C GLU A 127 -2.80 10.99 -1.04
N CYS A 128 -3.42 11.21 0.11
CA CYS A 128 -3.95 12.52 0.46
C CYS A 128 -3.59 12.86 1.91
N LEU A 129 -2.39 13.43 2.11
CA LEU A 129 -1.75 13.65 3.43
C LEU A 129 -2.64 14.45 4.40
N SER A 130 -3.55 15.24 3.85
CA SER A 130 -4.47 16.08 4.58
C SER A 130 -5.70 15.34 5.15
N GLY A 131 -5.85 14.04 4.86
CA GLY A 131 -6.85 13.19 5.51
C GLY A 131 -8.22 13.25 4.85
N TYR A 132 -8.31 12.76 3.61
CA TYR A 132 -9.53 12.72 2.79
C TYR A 132 -10.48 11.59 3.17
N LYS A 133 -11.79 11.81 3.06
CA LYS A 133 -12.82 10.77 3.31
C LYS A 133 -13.17 10.09 2.01
N LEU A 134 -12.86 8.80 1.89
CA LEU A 134 -13.13 8.06 0.66
C LEU A 134 -14.66 7.95 0.42
N PRO A 135 -15.17 8.30 -0.77
CA PRO A 135 -16.61 8.34 -1.02
C PRO A 135 -17.19 6.94 -1.19
N GLN A 136 -18.47 6.77 -0.83
CA GLN A 136 -19.12 5.45 -0.75
C GLN A 136 -19.11 4.68 -2.09
N PHE A 137 -19.14 5.39 -3.22
CA PHE A 137 -19.13 4.76 -4.54
C PHE A 137 -17.80 4.07 -4.90
N ALA A 138 -16.69 4.48 -4.25
CA ALA A 138 -15.35 3.94 -4.50
C ALA A 138 -15.18 2.52 -3.95
N PHE A 139 -15.97 2.14 -2.95
CA PHE A 139 -16.00 0.78 -2.41
C PHE A 139 -16.68 -0.24 -3.34
N LYS A 140 -17.15 0.18 -4.53
CA LYS A 140 -17.78 -0.69 -5.52
C LYS A 140 -17.09 -0.56 -6.86
N ASN A 141 -16.18 -1.48 -7.16
CA ASN A 141 -15.46 -1.53 -8.43
C ASN A 141 -14.98 -2.96 -8.72
N SER A 142 -15.15 -3.41 -9.97
CA SER A 142 -14.76 -4.75 -10.40
C SER A 142 -13.61 -4.77 -11.41
N SER A 143 -12.94 -3.64 -11.65
CA SER A 143 -11.85 -3.54 -12.63
C SER A 143 -10.48 -3.43 -11.98
N MET A 144 -10.41 -2.85 -10.78
CA MET A 144 -9.18 -2.65 -10.02
C MET A 144 -8.56 -3.98 -9.60
N ARG A 145 -7.26 -4.08 -9.82
CA ARG A 145 -6.38 -5.18 -9.40
C ARG A 145 -5.43 -4.74 -8.30
N ASN A 146 -4.94 -3.50 -8.35
CA ASN A 146 -4.06 -2.94 -7.34
C ASN A 146 -4.64 -1.63 -6.81
N LEU A 147 -4.82 -1.55 -5.50
CA LEU A 147 -5.37 -0.38 -4.81
C LEU A 147 -4.43 0.04 -3.70
N ASN A 148 -3.95 1.28 -3.76
CA ASN A 148 -3.13 1.90 -2.73
C ASN A 148 -3.84 3.15 -2.19
N LEU A 149 -4.18 3.15 -0.91
CA LEU A 149 -4.90 4.23 -0.23
C LEU A 149 -4.10 4.69 0.98
N GLN A 150 -3.44 5.83 0.87
CA GLN A 150 -2.64 6.42 1.95
C GLN A 150 -3.32 7.68 2.48
N TYR A 151 -3.35 7.83 3.80
CA TYR A 151 -3.99 8.95 4.50
C TYR A 151 -5.50 9.10 4.20
N CYS A 152 -6.15 8.04 3.71
CA CYS A 152 -7.55 8.05 3.31
C CYS A 152 -8.46 7.47 4.41
N LYS A 153 -9.34 8.28 4.98
CA LYS A 153 -10.32 7.87 6.02
C LYS A 153 -11.37 6.95 5.40
N LEU A 154 -11.32 5.66 5.75
CA LEU A 154 -12.26 4.63 5.29
C LEU A 154 -13.47 4.54 6.23
N LYS A 155 -14.47 5.40 6.03
CA LYS A 155 -15.74 5.35 6.76
C LYS A 155 -16.82 4.68 5.90
N LEU A 156 -17.20 3.46 6.25
CA LEU A 156 -18.31 2.76 5.59
C LEU A 156 -19.61 2.98 6.36
N GLU A 157 -20.66 3.36 5.63
CA GLU A 157 -22.00 3.34 6.18
C GLU A 157 -22.46 1.89 6.45
N PRO A 158 -23.38 1.66 7.41
CA PRO A 158 -23.84 0.32 7.75
C PRO A 158 -24.40 -0.46 6.55
N SER A 159 -25.10 0.22 5.65
CA SER A 159 -25.73 -0.33 4.43
C SER A 159 -24.75 -0.60 3.28
N VAL A 160 -23.54 -0.02 3.32
CA VAL A 160 -22.57 -0.14 2.24
C VAL A 160 -21.68 -1.35 2.47
N ASN A 161 -21.62 -2.21 1.46
CA ASN A 161 -20.68 -3.33 1.40
C ASN A 161 -19.58 -3.03 0.39
N VAL A 162 -18.38 -3.53 0.67
CA VAL A 162 -17.25 -3.48 -0.25
C VAL A 162 -17.45 -4.53 -1.33
N ASN A 163 -17.18 -4.15 -2.58
CA ASN A 163 -17.11 -5.06 -3.71
C ASN A 163 -15.92 -4.65 -4.57
N TRP A 164 -14.78 -5.28 -4.28
CA TRP A 164 -13.52 -5.18 -5.02
C TRP A 164 -13.17 -6.55 -5.57
N SER A 165 -14.06 -7.09 -6.42
CA SER A 165 -14.07 -8.51 -6.81
C SER A 165 -12.81 -8.99 -7.52
N ASN A 166 -12.12 -8.12 -8.26
CA ASN A 166 -10.91 -8.46 -9.01
C ASN A 166 -9.61 -7.95 -8.36
N LEU A 167 -9.71 -7.43 -7.14
CA LEU A 167 -8.57 -6.88 -6.42
C LEU A 167 -7.63 -8.01 -5.98
N VAL A 168 -6.35 -7.85 -6.32
CA VAL A 168 -5.25 -8.78 -6.05
C VAL A 168 -4.31 -8.22 -4.99
N SER A 169 -4.05 -6.91 -5.03
CA SER A 169 -3.22 -6.23 -4.03
C SER A 169 -3.95 -5.05 -3.42
N LEU A 170 -3.96 -4.98 -2.09
CA LEU A 170 -4.50 -3.87 -1.32
C LEU A 170 -3.41 -3.33 -0.40
N SER A 171 -3.18 -2.03 -0.50
CA SER A 171 -2.31 -1.27 0.39
C SER A 171 -3.15 -0.17 1.03
N VAL A 172 -3.18 -0.14 2.36
CA VAL A 172 -3.90 0.88 3.14
C VAL A 172 -2.97 1.39 4.21
N GLY A 173 -2.84 2.71 4.33
CA GLY A 173 -2.01 3.24 5.40
C GLY A 173 -2.25 4.66 5.85
N TYR A 174 -1.56 5.00 6.94
CA TYR A 174 -1.69 6.24 7.70
C TYR A 174 -3.15 6.53 8.06
N VAL A 175 -3.87 5.50 8.54
CA VAL A 175 -5.30 5.59 8.79
C VAL A 175 -5.74 4.80 10.02
N LYS A 176 -6.66 5.40 10.78
CA LYS A 176 -7.44 4.70 11.80
C LYS A 176 -8.43 3.74 11.17
N LEU A 177 -8.26 2.44 11.41
CA LEU A 177 -9.18 1.39 10.98
C LEU A 177 -9.97 0.84 12.17
N THR A 178 -11.12 0.23 11.90
CA THR A 178 -11.89 -0.50 12.91
C THR A 178 -12.10 -1.93 12.43
N GLU A 179 -12.28 -2.88 13.35
CA GLU A 179 -12.52 -4.29 13.02
C GLU A 179 -13.69 -4.47 12.05
N ARG A 180 -14.76 -3.68 12.22
CA ARG A 180 -15.94 -3.70 11.34
C ARG A 180 -15.60 -3.30 9.90
N VAL A 181 -14.82 -2.23 9.74
CA VAL A 181 -14.38 -1.75 8.42
C VAL A 181 -13.45 -2.77 7.77
N MET A 182 -12.47 -3.29 8.52
CA MET A 182 -11.53 -4.28 8.02
C MET A 182 -12.24 -5.57 7.60
N GLY A 183 -13.20 -6.07 8.40
CA GLY A 183 -14.01 -7.24 8.06
C GLY A 183 -14.85 -7.04 6.80
N LYS A 184 -15.43 -5.85 6.61
CA LYS A 184 -16.14 -5.50 5.35
C LYS A 184 -15.20 -5.45 4.15
N ILE A 185 -13.99 -4.90 4.31
CA ILE A 185 -12.98 -4.85 3.24
C ILE A 185 -12.55 -6.26 2.84
N LEU A 186 -12.15 -7.10 3.80
CA LEU A 186 -11.68 -8.46 3.52
C LEU A 186 -12.76 -9.34 2.88
N SER A 187 -14.02 -9.23 3.34
CA SER A 187 -15.14 -9.95 2.73
C SER A 187 -15.49 -9.45 1.32
N GLY A 188 -15.20 -8.19 1.01
CA GLY A 188 -15.40 -7.60 -0.31
C GLY A 188 -14.29 -7.88 -1.33
N CYS A 189 -13.19 -8.50 -0.94
CA CYS A 189 -12.00 -8.76 -1.78
C CYS A 189 -11.72 -10.27 -1.94
N PRO A 190 -12.58 -11.04 -2.62
CA PRO A 190 -12.47 -12.51 -2.69
C PRO A 190 -11.21 -13.01 -3.41
N ASN A 191 -10.57 -12.19 -4.24
CA ASN A 191 -9.38 -12.56 -5.03
C ASN A 191 -8.08 -11.95 -4.50
N LEU A 192 -8.10 -11.37 -3.28
CA LEU A 192 -6.94 -10.70 -2.71
C LEU A 192 -5.80 -11.70 -2.43
N GLU A 193 -4.61 -11.39 -2.91
CA GLU A 193 -3.38 -12.20 -2.74
C GLU A 193 -2.36 -11.50 -1.82
N CYS A 194 -2.32 -10.16 -1.86
CA CYS A 194 -1.41 -9.33 -1.08
C CYS A 194 -2.17 -8.26 -0.29
N LEU A 195 -1.89 -8.17 1.01
CA LEU A 195 -2.39 -7.11 1.90
C LEU A 195 -1.22 -6.42 2.57
N LEU A 196 -1.12 -5.11 2.38
CA LEU A 196 -0.16 -4.24 3.05
C LEU A 196 -0.93 -3.25 3.93
N LEU A 197 -0.60 -3.24 5.21
CA LEU A 197 -1.11 -2.27 6.19
C LEU A 197 0.06 -1.43 6.65
N ASP A 198 0.03 -0.13 6.37
CA ASP A 198 1.13 0.80 6.67
C ASP A 198 0.68 1.84 7.69
N PHE A 199 1.39 2.00 8.80
CA PHE A 199 1.09 2.93 9.88
C PHE A 199 -0.41 2.96 10.25
N ILE A 200 -0.89 1.86 10.84
CA ILE A 200 -2.31 1.66 11.17
C ILE A 200 -2.56 1.63 12.69
N TRP A 201 -3.75 2.07 13.10
CA TRP A 201 -4.20 2.04 14.50
C TRP A 201 -5.72 1.89 14.61
N GLY A 202 -6.21 1.61 15.83
CA GLY A 202 -7.63 1.66 16.17
C GLY A 202 -8.40 0.33 16.11
N PHE A 203 -7.71 -0.79 15.91
CA PHE A 203 -8.27 -2.14 16.06
C PHE A 203 -7.20 -3.08 16.62
N ASP A 204 -7.66 -4.11 17.33
CA ASP A 204 -6.77 -5.02 18.08
C ASP A 204 -6.87 -6.46 17.57
N ARG A 205 -7.86 -6.75 16.70
CA ARG A 205 -8.02 -8.08 16.10
C ARG A 205 -8.13 -8.00 14.58
N LEU A 206 -7.27 -8.76 13.90
CA LEU A 206 -7.27 -8.96 12.46
C LEU A 206 -7.55 -10.42 12.13
N GLU A 207 -8.74 -10.71 11.62
CA GLU A 207 -9.11 -12.05 11.19
C GLU A 207 -9.12 -12.17 9.66
N ILE A 208 -8.25 -13.02 9.14
CA ILE A 208 -8.03 -13.23 7.71
C ILE A 208 -8.50 -14.64 7.34
N SER A 209 -9.72 -14.74 6.84
CA SER A 209 -10.31 -15.99 6.36
C SER A 209 -10.13 -16.23 4.85
N ASN A 210 -9.61 -15.25 4.12
CA ASN A 210 -9.43 -15.38 2.67
C ASN A 210 -8.32 -16.38 2.34
N VAL A 211 -8.70 -17.49 1.70
CA VAL A 211 -7.80 -18.59 1.29
C VAL A 211 -6.78 -18.20 0.22
N LYS A 212 -7.08 -17.18 -0.60
CA LYS A 212 -6.18 -16.68 -1.65
C LYS A 212 -5.15 -15.69 -1.14
N LEU A 213 -5.39 -15.07 0.01
CA LEU A 213 -4.43 -14.13 0.59
C LEU A 213 -3.20 -14.90 1.06
N LYS A 214 -2.06 -14.67 0.40
CA LYS A 214 -0.80 -15.38 0.67
C LYS A 214 0.25 -14.51 1.32
N LYS A 215 0.22 -13.20 1.06
CA LYS A 215 1.17 -12.23 1.60
C LYS A 215 0.47 -11.21 2.50
N LEU A 216 0.94 -11.09 3.74
CA LEU A 216 0.58 -10.04 4.68
C LEU A 216 1.83 -9.25 5.04
N THR A 217 1.79 -7.93 4.83
CA THR A 217 2.81 -6.99 5.29
C THR A 217 2.16 -6.01 6.25
N ILE A 218 2.70 -5.89 7.46
CA ILE A 218 2.33 -4.85 8.42
C ILE A 218 3.57 -4.00 8.63
N ASN A 219 3.54 -2.78 8.13
CA ASN A 219 4.57 -1.78 8.36
C ASN A 219 4.04 -0.80 9.39
N SER A 220 4.56 -0.84 10.60
CA SER A 220 4.16 0.00 11.72
C SER A 220 2.70 -0.14 12.20
N TYR A 221 2.52 -0.45 13.48
CA TYR A 221 1.21 -0.56 14.13
C TYR A 221 1.24 0.10 15.51
N GLU A 222 0.29 0.99 15.75
CA GLU A 222 0.20 1.75 17.00
C GLU A 222 -1.12 1.46 17.73
N THR A 223 -1.04 1.32 19.06
CA THR A 223 -2.22 1.33 19.93
C THR A 223 -2.03 2.31 21.09
N SER A 224 -3.14 2.92 21.51
CA SER A 224 -3.17 3.84 22.65
C SER A 224 -3.37 3.13 24.00
N GLU A 225 -3.63 1.82 24.00
CA GLU A 225 -3.92 1.04 25.20
C GLU A 225 -2.72 0.19 25.61
N CYS A 226 -2.26 0.35 26.86
CA CYS A 226 -1.20 -0.48 27.43
C CYS A 226 -1.65 -1.95 27.50
N ASP A 227 -0.74 -2.87 27.20
CA ASP A 227 -0.93 -4.33 27.24
C ASP A 227 -1.96 -4.90 26.24
N VAL A 228 -2.41 -4.10 25.28
CA VAL A 228 -3.22 -4.57 24.14
C VAL A 228 -2.31 -4.83 22.95
N TRP A 229 -2.32 -6.06 22.45
CA TRP A 229 -1.54 -6.47 21.28
C TRP A 229 -2.46 -6.75 20.11
N LEU A 230 -1.97 -6.47 18.90
CA LEU A 230 -2.68 -6.84 17.68
C LEU A 230 -2.70 -8.37 17.53
N GLU A 231 -3.87 -8.97 17.66
CA GLU A 231 -4.09 -10.39 17.40
C GLU A 231 -4.38 -10.64 15.91
N ILE A 232 -3.48 -11.37 15.25
CA ILE A 232 -3.63 -11.72 13.82
C ILE A 232 -3.97 -13.20 13.72
N LEU A 233 -5.16 -13.50 13.21
CA LEU A 233 -5.61 -14.85 12.89
C LEU A 233 -5.51 -15.05 11.38
N ALA A 234 -4.53 -15.84 10.93
CA ALA A 234 -4.16 -15.92 9.51
C ALA A 234 -3.84 -17.37 9.05
N PRO A 235 -4.85 -18.27 8.98
CA PRO A 235 -4.68 -19.69 8.67
C PRO A 235 -4.06 -20.03 7.31
N HIS A 236 -4.11 -19.11 6.35
CA HIS A 236 -3.75 -19.40 4.95
C HIS A 236 -2.59 -18.56 4.41
N ILE A 237 -2.06 -17.65 5.22
CA ILE A 237 -0.93 -16.78 4.86
C ILE A 237 0.34 -17.62 4.80
N GLN A 238 1.15 -17.38 3.77
CA GLN A 238 2.42 -18.06 3.54
C GLN A 238 3.61 -17.13 3.82
N ASN A 239 3.45 -15.84 3.52
CA ASN A 239 4.50 -14.85 3.67
C ASN A 239 4.04 -13.75 4.61
N LEU A 240 4.75 -13.58 5.72
CA LEU A 240 4.50 -12.52 6.70
C LEU A 240 5.69 -11.58 6.77
N GLU A 241 5.44 -10.29 6.64
CA GLU A 241 6.42 -9.23 6.80
C GLU A 241 5.94 -8.28 7.91
N LEU A 242 6.70 -8.17 9.00
CA LEU A 242 6.48 -7.20 10.06
C LEU A 242 7.61 -6.18 10.02
N LEU A 243 7.30 -4.93 9.72
CA LEU A 243 8.25 -3.85 9.46
C LEU A 243 7.98 -2.66 10.37
N GLY A 244 8.98 -1.80 10.58
CA GLY A 244 8.82 -0.51 11.27
C GLY A 244 8.57 -0.66 12.77
N TYR A 245 7.68 0.15 13.34
CA TYR A 245 7.47 0.22 14.79
C TYR A 245 6.18 -0.46 15.24
N SER A 246 6.19 -1.21 16.35
CA SER A 246 4.94 -1.80 16.83
C SER A 246 4.75 -1.72 18.34
N SER A 247 3.50 -1.52 18.76
CA SER A 247 3.05 -1.61 20.15
C SER A 247 2.82 -3.05 20.63
N GLY A 248 2.99 -4.08 19.78
CA GLY A 248 2.87 -5.49 20.15
C GLY A 248 1.95 -6.29 19.21
N ILE A 249 2.36 -7.51 18.86
CA ILE A 249 1.67 -8.37 17.89
C ILE A 249 1.64 -9.81 18.40
N ARG A 250 0.48 -10.46 18.29
CA ARG A 250 0.26 -11.87 18.60
C ARG A 250 -0.25 -12.60 17.37
N LEU A 251 0.48 -13.63 16.94
CA LEU A 251 0.09 -14.47 15.81
C LEU A 251 -0.65 -15.71 16.32
N LYS A 252 -1.84 -15.96 15.77
CA LYS A 252 -2.66 -17.14 16.06
C LYS A 252 -3.01 -17.86 14.77
N ASN A 253 -2.99 -19.19 14.82
CA ASN A 253 -3.37 -20.04 13.69
C ASN A 253 -2.60 -19.69 12.40
N VAL A 254 -1.26 -19.79 12.45
CA VAL A 254 -0.35 -19.41 11.35
C VAL A 254 0.45 -20.61 10.82
N ALA A 255 -0.12 -21.81 10.89
CA ALA A 255 0.53 -23.06 10.50
C ALA A 255 0.91 -23.12 9.01
N ALA A 256 0.30 -22.30 8.15
CA ALA A 256 0.60 -22.23 6.72
C ALA A 256 1.80 -21.34 6.37
N LEU A 257 2.38 -20.61 7.34
CA LEU A 257 3.53 -19.74 7.10
C LEU A 257 4.74 -20.53 6.60
N VAL A 258 5.36 -20.00 5.55
CA VAL A 258 6.58 -20.53 4.93
C VAL A 258 7.74 -19.57 5.18
N THR A 259 7.50 -18.27 5.05
CA THR A 259 8.51 -17.23 5.26
C THR A 259 7.98 -16.16 6.22
N ALA A 260 8.83 -15.75 7.16
CA ALA A 260 8.57 -14.63 8.05
C ALA A 260 9.76 -13.67 8.04
N PHE A 261 9.49 -12.37 7.87
CA PHE A 261 10.49 -11.32 7.89
C PHE A 261 10.12 -10.33 8.99
N PHE A 262 10.94 -10.25 10.05
CA PHE A 262 10.72 -9.33 11.17
C PHE A 262 11.81 -8.27 11.14
N ARG A 263 11.49 -7.14 10.51
CA ARG A 263 12.28 -5.90 10.60
C ARG A 263 11.53 -4.88 11.43
N ILE A 264 11.21 -5.29 12.64
CA ILE A 264 10.36 -4.56 13.57
C ILE A 264 11.18 -4.10 14.77
N ASP A 265 10.85 -2.91 15.25
CA ASP A 265 11.33 -2.35 16.51
C ASP A 265 10.10 -2.16 17.40
N PHE A 266 10.02 -2.89 18.52
CA PHE A 266 8.93 -2.66 19.47
C PHE A 266 9.22 -1.40 20.28
N GLN A 267 8.28 -0.46 20.27
CA GLN A 267 8.35 0.75 21.07
C GLN A 267 7.06 0.84 21.89
N PHE A 268 7.20 0.74 23.22
CA PHE A 268 6.10 0.98 24.14
C PHE A 268 6.28 2.36 24.76
N ASP A 269 5.61 3.37 24.22
CA ASP A 269 5.83 4.78 24.57
C ASP A 269 5.29 5.19 25.95
N PHE A 270 4.81 4.23 26.75
CA PHE A 270 3.99 4.51 27.94
C PHE A 270 4.38 3.66 29.16
N GLY A 271 5.58 3.89 29.74
CA GLY A 271 5.93 3.28 31.03
C GLY A 271 7.35 3.53 31.56
N GLU A 272 7.61 3.07 32.80
CA GLU A 272 8.96 2.89 33.34
C GLU A 272 9.79 2.03 32.39
N ALA A 273 11.04 2.42 32.09
CA ALA A 273 11.91 1.75 31.12
C ALA A 273 11.98 0.22 31.30
N ASP A 274 12.03 -0.26 32.55
CA ASP A 274 12.08 -1.69 32.88
C ASP A 274 10.81 -2.47 32.51
N ARG A 275 9.63 -1.83 32.47
CA ARG A 275 8.37 -2.47 32.04
C ARG A 275 8.29 -2.54 30.52
N SER A 276 8.75 -1.49 29.83
CA SER A 276 8.85 -1.48 28.36
C SER A 276 9.70 -2.63 27.86
N GLU A 277 10.94 -2.76 28.38
CA GLU A 277 11.87 -3.81 27.92
C GLU A 277 11.34 -5.23 28.14
N LYS A 278 10.67 -5.49 29.28
CA LYS A 278 10.07 -6.81 29.55
C LYS A 278 8.94 -7.13 28.57
N ASN A 279 8.12 -6.15 28.22
CA ASN A 279 7.02 -6.32 27.27
C ASN A 279 7.54 -6.54 25.85
N GLU A 280 8.59 -5.82 25.44
CA GLU A 280 9.28 -6.01 24.15
C GLU A 280 9.84 -7.44 24.01
N ILE A 281 10.56 -7.91 25.04
CA ILE A 281 11.13 -9.25 25.08
C ILE A 281 10.04 -10.32 25.06
N SER A 282 8.97 -10.12 25.82
CA SER A 282 7.84 -11.07 25.90
C SER A 282 7.16 -11.19 24.53
N CYS A 283 6.86 -10.06 23.90
CA CYS A 283 6.25 -10.00 22.56
C CYS A 283 7.13 -10.71 21.52
N LEU A 284 8.44 -10.38 21.48
CA LEU A 284 9.36 -11.01 20.55
C LEU A 284 9.46 -12.53 20.76
N LYS A 285 9.50 -13.00 22.02
CA LYS A 285 9.54 -14.44 22.33
C LYS A 285 8.27 -15.16 21.86
N GLU A 286 7.11 -14.56 22.08
CA GLU A 286 5.85 -15.14 21.65
C GLU A 286 5.76 -15.20 20.12
N LEU A 287 6.17 -14.14 19.43
CA LEU A 287 6.25 -14.10 17.97
C LEU A 287 7.20 -15.17 17.43
N LEU A 288 8.43 -15.26 17.94
CA LEU A 288 9.40 -16.27 17.51
C LEU A 288 8.89 -17.69 17.75
N HIS A 289 8.20 -17.94 18.88
CA HIS A 289 7.58 -19.23 19.14
C HIS A 289 6.48 -19.55 18.12
N SER A 290 5.64 -18.58 17.78
CA SER A 290 4.54 -18.75 16.82
C SER A 290 5.00 -19.02 15.39
N VAL A 291 6.24 -18.67 15.03
CA VAL A 291 6.82 -18.90 13.70
C VAL A 291 7.97 -19.91 13.73
N ALA A 292 8.16 -20.67 14.82
CA ALA A 292 9.27 -21.62 14.94
C ALA A 292 9.27 -22.73 13.86
N HIS A 293 8.13 -22.96 13.20
CA HIS A 293 7.97 -23.94 12.12
C HIS A 293 8.29 -23.41 10.71
N VAL A 294 8.53 -22.11 10.52
CA VAL A 294 8.73 -21.52 9.19
C VAL A 294 10.06 -21.95 8.58
N LYS A 295 10.14 -22.00 7.25
CA LYS A 295 11.36 -22.40 6.54
C LYS A 295 12.42 -21.30 6.50
N ASN A 296 11.97 -20.07 6.29
CA ASN A 296 12.84 -18.90 6.21
C ASN A 296 12.38 -17.86 7.22
N LEU A 297 13.24 -17.55 8.19
CA LEU A 297 13.03 -16.50 9.17
C LEU A 297 14.17 -15.48 9.04
N GLU A 298 13.82 -14.23 8.74
CA GLU A 298 14.76 -13.11 8.75
C GLU A 298 14.42 -12.17 9.91
N LEU A 299 15.44 -11.75 10.67
CA LEU A 299 15.30 -10.86 11.82
C LEU A 299 16.16 -9.61 11.61
N SER A 300 15.68 -8.45 12.03
CA SER A 300 16.52 -7.24 12.09
C SER A 300 17.60 -7.38 13.16
N HIS A 301 18.64 -6.55 13.01
CA HIS A 301 19.69 -6.41 14.02
C HIS A 301 19.11 -6.11 15.42
N TRP A 302 18.05 -5.30 15.52
CA TRP A 302 17.41 -5.00 16.80
C TRP A 302 16.77 -6.25 17.42
N CYS A 303 16.01 -7.03 16.66
CA CYS A 303 15.41 -8.28 17.13
C CYS A 303 16.48 -9.27 17.65
N ILE A 304 17.58 -9.43 16.92
CA ILE A 304 18.70 -10.30 17.33
C ILE A 304 19.32 -9.80 18.64
N LYS A 305 19.55 -8.48 18.73
CA LYS A 305 20.11 -7.84 19.92
C LYS A 305 19.22 -8.12 21.13
N VAL A 306 17.94 -7.76 21.08
CA VAL A 306 16.97 -7.94 22.19
C VAL A 306 16.87 -9.41 22.62
N TYR A 307 16.84 -10.33 21.66
CA TYR A 307 16.82 -11.76 21.96
C TYR A 307 18.07 -12.22 22.74
N LEU A 308 19.26 -11.82 22.30
CA LEU A 308 20.53 -12.14 22.95
C LEU A 308 20.63 -11.54 24.35
N TYR A 309 20.25 -10.27 24.53
CA TYR A 309 20.19 -9.64 25.86
C TYR A 309 19.29 -10.43 26.79
N SER A 310 18.08 -10.80 26.35
CA SER A 310 17.15 -11.59 27.17
C SER A 310 17.64 -13.00 27.52
N SER A 311 18.51 -13.56 26.69
CA SER A 311 19.12 -14.88 26.89
C SER A 311 20.35 -14.80 27.81
N LEU A 312 21.11 -13.69 27.76
CA LEU A 312 22.21 -13.41 28.68
C LEU A 312 21.75 -13.20 30.12
N TYR A 313 20.57 -12.60 30.34
CA TYR A 313 19.94 -12.58 31.68
C TYR A 313 19.55 -13.97 32.20
N ARG A 314 19.46 -14.99 31.33
CA ARG A 314 19.29 -16.40 31.71
C ARG A 314 20.62 -17.16 31.88
N ILE A 315 21.76 -16.60 31.48
CA ILE A 315 23.09 -17.20 31.65
C ILE A 315 23.64 -17.00 33.10
N GLN A 316 22.76 -17.15 34.10
CA GLN A 316 23.13 -17.80 35.36
C GLN A 316 22.76 -19.30 35.37
N ASN A 317 22.13 -19.83 34.33
CA ASN A 317 21.92 -21.27 34.11
C ASN A 317 21.89 -21.60 32.60
N ILE A 318 23.07 -21.93 32.05
CA ILE A 318 23.42 -23.01 31.09
C ILE A 318 22.22 -23.65 30.29
N PHE A 319 22.19 -23.94 28.97
CA PHE A 319 23.17 -24.31 27.93
C PHE A 319 22.69 -23.79 26.54
N PHE A 320 23.63 -23.73 25.60
CA PHE A 320 23.54 -23.30 24.19
C PHE A 320 22.44 -23.99 23.36
N LEU A 321 21.79 -23.19 22.49
CA LEU A 321 21.24 -23.65 21.21
C LEU A 321 22.10 -23.03 20.10
N ASP A 322 22.55 -23.87 19.17
CA ASP A 322 23.51 -23.57 18.11
C ASP A 322 23.10 -22.37 17.24
N LEU A 323 23.86 -21.29 17.38
CA LEU A 323 23.87 -20.12 16.50
C LEU A 323 25.12 -20.20 15.62
N GLU A 324 25.14 -21.15 14.68
CA GLU A 324 26.29 -21.30 13.75
C GLU A 324 26.11 -20.63 12.38
N PHE A 325 25.10 -19.77 12.17
CA PHE A 325 24.82 -19.24 10.82
C PHE A 325 24.82 -17.72 10.59
N LEU A 326 25.21 -16.87 11.55
CA LEU A 326 25.12 -15.42 11.36
C LEU A 326 26.38 -14.62 11.73
N MET A 327 27.57 -15.18 11.50
CA MET A 327 28.83 -14.44 11.45
C MET A 327 29.53 -14.66 10.11
N CYS A 328 28.96 -14.13 9.02
CA CYS A 328 29.66 -13.89 7.76
C CYS A 328 28.93 -12.78 6.97
N TYR A 329 29.15 -11.52 7.34
CA TYR A 329 29.78 -10.45 6.53
C TYR A 329 29.49 -9.07 7.10
#